data_AF-A0AAV5GN17-F1
#
_entry.id   AF-A0AAV5GN17-F1
#
_cell.length_a   1.000
_cell.length_b   1.000
_cell.length_c   1.000
_cell.angle_alpha   90.00
_cell.angle_beta   90.00
_cell.angle_gamma   90.00
#
_symmetry.space_group_name_H-M   'P 1'
#
loop_
_entity.id
_entity.type
_entity.pdbx_description
1 polymer ?
#
loop_
_entity_poly.entity_id
_entity_poly.type
_entity_poly.pdbx_seq_one_letter_code
_entity_poly.pdbx_strand_id
1 'polypeptide(L)'
;MLARTAARSSRLARPSPSRAPPRRTLTARRAVATAGVLAYTAYRLAPDHLALAAPLHADAPPPAGVYLDPTTKTPFPSRLTSPHGVPLRLVGTGVRTVSFLGIRVYAAAVYVSEREFDLATHGTIAGWEGYTPERLIPPFAIPPGDQPDRPKGEELVHNLLEKADMAVVIIPLRNTSLPHLRDGFSRALVARMKNPRVSQEFTDAMNESTGAAMIEFKSFFPGKTLSKGMPLELYYSAVDRSVTFQLRNEETRSPDVLGTLREPILARELMVSYFSNDAAPSSELVKSVAMGFDDIGTDGPRPKETQGIHLHHACLRIKDPKVSLPFFKDVLGMRTLFTYNAGCFSIYYMFHSDDDVDAEKVWADFPNQKGLLELIHRHGSEDESFTYASGNHPTDPAQQGFGHLGLVVDDVPRLVARAQAAGCKVVKAQGESSSETVGWPKGTPQPIEAYNQLYSNMAMIESPDGTWIELVPRVMDKH
;
A
#
# COMPACT_ATOMS: atom_id res chain seq x y z
N MET A 1 46.54 0.53 51.91
CA MET A 1 46.42 -0.90 52.23
C MET A 1 46.25 -1.63 50.89
N LEU A 2 47.14 -2.49 50.35
CA LEU A 2 48.14 -3.40 50.94
C LEU A 2 47.47 -4.36 51.95
N ALA A 3 47.49 -5.69 51.83
CA ALA A 3 48.51 -6.65 51.34
C ALA A 3 48.14 -7.40 50.02
N ARG A 4 49.02 -7.97 49.16
CA ARG A 4 50.31 -8.75 49.25
C ARG A 4 50.13 -10.28 49.50
N THR A 5 50.82 -11.25 48.87
CA THR A 5 51.74 -11.29 47.68
C THR A 5 52.09 -12.73 47.22
N ALA A 6 52.57 -12.88 45.96
CA ALA A 6 53.50 -13.92 45.45
C ALA A 6 53.01 -15.40 45.38
N ALA A 7 53.62 -16.34 44.62
CA ALA A 7 54.88 -16.40 43.83
C ALA A 7 54.62 -16.98 42.40
N ARG A 8 55.35 -16.65 41.30
CA ARG A 8 56.74 -17.03 40.90
C ARG A 8 56.99 -18.54 40.88
N SER A 9 57.67 -19.19 39.91
CA SER A 9 58.46 -18.78 38.70
C SER A 9 58.58 -20.05 37.77
N SER A 10 59.23 -20.19 36.59
CA SER A 10 60.25 -19.47 35.79
C SER A 10 60.04 -19.72 34.24
N ARG A 11 61.11 -19.96 33.45
CA ARG A 11 61.15 -20.25 31.98
C ARG A 11 62.44 -21.02 31.61
N LEU A 12 62.59 -21.35 30.30
CA LEU A 12 63.82 -21.71 29.52
C LEU A 12 64.19 -23.22 29.48
N ALA A 13 64.86 -23.77 28.44
CA ALA A 13 64.94 -23.42 27.01
C ALA A 13 65.57 -24.60 26.19
N ARG A 14 65.33 -24.63 24.87
CA ARG A 14 65.80 -25.62 23.86
C ARG A 14 67.33 -25.82 23.78
N PRO A 15 67.80 -26.97 23.25
CA PRO A 15 68.25 -26.97 21.84
C PRO A 15 67.69 -28.13 20.96
N SER A 16 68.10 -28.15 19.70
CA SER A 16 67.90 -29.19 18.66
C SER A 16 69.17 -29.17 17.76
N PRO A 17 69.50 -30.15 16.88
CA PRO A 17 68.72 -30.38 15.65
C PRO A 17 68.76 -31.81 15.02
N SER A 18 67.98 -32.03 13.97
CA SER A 18 68.36 -32.86 12.82
C SER A 18 67.69 -32.35 11.53
N ARG A 19 68.32 -32.61 10.37
CA ARG A 19 67.98 -32.19 8.99
C ARG A 19 68.28 -33.40 8.07
N ALA A 20 67.76 -33.60 6.85
CA ALA A 20 66.64 -33.11 6.01
C ALA A 20 66.75 -33.98 4.71
N PRO A 21 66.47 -33.57 3.45
CA PRO A 21 65.48 -32.63 2.89
C PRO A 21 64.51 -33.37 1.89
N PRO A 22 64.29 -32.97 0.61
CA PRO A 22 63.06 -32.25 0.25
C PRO A 22 62.24 -32.82 -0.94
N ARG A 23 61.05 -32.26 -1.19
CA ARG A 23 60.52 -32.06 -2.56
C ARG A 23 59.76 -30.73 -2.71
N ARG A 24 59.58 -30.28 -3.95
CA ARG A 24 59.36 -28.88 -4.34
C ARG A 24 57.89 -28.45 -4.44
N THR A 25 57.57 -27.37 -3.72
CA THR A 25 56.82 -26.17 -4.16
C THR A 25 55.88 -26.22 -5.38
N LEU A 26 54.65 -25.75 -5.20
CA LEU A 26 54.17 -24.54 -5.90
C LEU A 26 53.04 -23.84 -5.12
N THR A 27 52.94 -22.52 -5.23
CA THR A 27 51.81 -21.71 -4.73
C THR A 27 51.00 -21.17 -5.91
N ALA A 28 49.66 -21.25 -5.84
CA ALA A 28 48.75 -20.67 -6.82
C ALA A 28 47.47 -20.14 -6.15
N ARG A 29 46.84 -19.14 -6.77
CA ARG A 29 45.63 -18.44 -6.29
C ARG A 29 44.40 -18.86 -7.10
N ARG A 30 43.21 -18.65 -6.51
CA ARG A 30 41.86 -18.58 -7.14
C ARG A 30 41.32 -19.85 -7.82
N ALA A 31 40.18 -20.32 -7.33
CA ALA A 31 39.25 -21.20 -8.06
C ALA A 31 37.78 -20.92 -7.65
N VAL A 32 37.29 -19.70 -7.93
CA VAL A 32 35.87 -19.32 -7.77
C VAL A 32 35.41 -18.67 -9.07
N ALA A 33 35.28 -19.48 -10.12
CA ALA A 33 34.96 -19.01 -11.49
C ALA A 33 34.39 -20.11 -12.42
N THR A 34 33.77 -21.18 -11.90
CA THR A 34 33.45 -22.38 -12.71
C THR A 34 31.95 -22.68 -12.86
N ALA A 35 31.09 -22.24 -11.93
CA ALA A 35 29.64 -22.50 -12.02
C ALA A 35 28.94 -21.61 -13.06
N GLY A 36 29.23 -20.30 -13.06
CA GLY A 36 28.52 -19.33 -13.92
C GLY A 36 28.77 -19.51 -15.42
N VAL A 37 29.93 -20.06 -15.82
CA VAL A 37 30.27 -20.25 -17.24
C VAL A 37 29.39 -21.33 -17.88
N LEU A 38 29.14 -22.44 -17.19
CA LEU A 38 28.31 -23.55 -17.69
C LEU A 38 26.85 -23.16 -17.89
N ALA A 39 26.29 -22.35 -16.98
CA ALA A 39 24.93 -21.82 -17.15
C ALA A 39 24.82 -20.86 -18.35
N TYR A 40 25.83 -20.00 -18.54
CA TYR A 40 25.85 -19.04 -19.65
C TYR A 40 26.04 -19.71 -21.02
N THR A 41 26.85 -20.78 -21.12
CA THR A 41 26.99 -21.53 -22.37
C THR A 41 25.76 -22.38 -22.69
N ALA A 42 25.08 -22.94 -21.67
CA ALA A 42 23.81 -23.65 -21.88
C ALA A 42 22.72 -22.74 -22.48
N TYR A 43 22.53 -21.54 -21.90
CA TYR A 43 21.58 -20.53 -22.39
C TYR A 43 21.86 -20.08 -23.85
N ARG A 44 23.12 -20.13 -24.28
CA ARG A 44 23.57 -19.69 -25.62
C ARG A 44 23.45 -20.75 -26.73
N LEU A 45 23.07 -22.00 -26.42
CA LEU A 45 23.15 -23.12 -27.38
C LEU A 45 21.82 -23.82 -27.70
N ALA A 46 20.73 -23.59 -26.95
CA ALA A 46 19.39 -24.07 -27.29
C ALA A 46 18.29 -23.22 -26.63
N PRO A 47 17.85 -22.10 -27.24
CA PRO A 47 16.76 -21.28 -26.71
C PRO A 47 15.42 -22.03 -26.67
N ASP A 48 15.13 -22.81 -27.72
CA ASP A 48 13.78 -23.27 -28.06
C ASP A 48 13.37 -24.61 -27.38
N HIS A 49 14.12 -25.05 -26.36
CA HIS A 49 13.85 -26.29 -25.62
C HIS A 49 13.63 -26.10 -24.12
N LEU A 50 13.70 -24.87 -23.59
CA LEU A 50 12.98 -24.53 -22.37
C LEU A 50 11.52 -24.23 -22.72
N ALA A 51 10.74 -25.30 -22.90
CA ALA A 51 9.30 -25.21 -23.01
C ALA A 51 8.72 -24.60 -21.72
N LEU A 52 8.40 -23.31 -21.76
CA LEU A 52 7.50 -22.68 -20.80
C LEU A 52 6.19 -23.46 -20.84
N ALA A 53 5.97 -24.29 -19.83
CA ALA A 53 4.75 -25.07 -19.70
C ALA A 53 3.57 -24.12 -19.48
N ALA A 54 2.88 -23.79 -20.57
CA ALA A 54 1.59 -23.13 -20.50
C ALA A 54 0.66 -23.95 -19.57
N PRO A 55 -0.12 -23.30 -18.69
CA PRO A 55 -0.89 -24.02 -17.69
C PRO A 55 -1.95 -24.90 -18.36
N LEU A 56 -1.75 -26.22 -18.26
CA LEU A 56 -2.81 -27.20 -18.49
C LEU A 56 -3.91 -26.93 -17.46
N HIS A 57 -5.07 -26.43 -17.92
CA HIS A 57 -6.23 -26.24 -17.05
C HIS A 57 -6.78 -27.58 -16.57
N ALA A 58 -6.79 -27.75 -15.25
CA ALA A 58 -7.59 -28.72 -14.53
C ALA A 58 -7.92 -28.16 -13.14
N ASP A 59 -9.12 -27.59 -13.00
CA ASP A 59 -9.89 -27.35 -11.78
C ASP A 59 -9.11 -27.02 -10.48
N ALA A 60 -8.40 -25.89 -10.50
CA ALA A 60 -7.94 -25.21 -9.29
C ALA A 60 -8.18 -23.69 -9.43
N PRO A 61 -8.69 -23.00 -8.38
CA PRO A 61 -8.68 -21.54 -8.35
C PRO A 61 -7.24 -21.01 -8.49
N PRO A 62 -7.02 -19.84 -9.13
CA PRO A 62 -5.70 -19.24 -9.20
C PRO A 62 -5.12 -19.02 -7.80
N PRO A 63 -3.78 -19.10 -7.62
CA PRO A 63 -3.16 -18.95 -6.31
C PRO A 63 -3.55 -17.60 -5.71
N ALA A 64 -4.02 -17.60 -4.46
CA ALA A 64 -4.36 -16.38 -3.74
C ALA A 64 -3.11 -15.48 -3.68
N GLY A 65 -3.15 -14.35 -4.39
CA GLY A 65 -2.04 -13.40 -4.43
C GLY A 65 -1.69 -12.93 -3.01
N VAL A 66 -0.41 -12.71 -2.72
CA VAL A 66 0.02 -12.24 -1.40
C VAL A 66 0.08 -10.72 -1.42
N TYR A 67 -0.61 -10.10 -0.47
CA TYR A 67 -0.49 -8.67 -0.17
C TYR A 67 0.57 -8.47 0.92
N LEU A 68 1.45 -7.49 0.74
CA LEU A 68 2.45 -7.13 1.75
C LEU A 68 1.96 -5.92 2.55
N ASP A 69 1.72 -6.09 3.85
CA ASP A 69 1.32 -4.99 4.74
C ASP A 69 2.27 -3.78 4.59
N PRO A 70 1.76 -2.57 4.31
CA PRO A 70 2.56 -1.49 3.75
C PRO A 70 3.66 -1.02 4.69
N THR A 71 3.46 -1.16 6.00
CA THR A 71 4.32 -0.66 7.08
C THR A 71 5.25 -1.73 7.65
N THR A 72 4.86 -3.01 7.64
CA THR A 72 5.64 -4.11 8.26
C THR A 72 6.21 -5.12 7.27
N LYS A 73 5.73 -5.09 6.01
CA LYS A 73 5.99 -6.11 4.97
C LYS A 73 5.63 -7.53 5.42
N THR A 74 4.65 -7.63 6.31
CA THR A 74 4.07 -8.91 6.70
C THR A 74 3.20 -9.43 5.56
N PRO A 75 3.43 -10.66 5.06
CA PRO A 75 2.62 -11.25 4.01
C PRO A 75 1.26 -11.69 4.55
N PHE A 76 0.20 -11.24 3.89
CA PHE A 76 -1.17 -11.69 4.09
C PHE A 76 -1.70 -12.23 2.75
N PRO A 77 -2.42 -13.38 2.72
CA PRO A 77 -3.11 -13.79 1.50
C PRO A 77 -4.20 -12.76 1.14
N SER A 78 -4.47 -12.56 -0.15
CA SER A 78 -5.57 -11.70 -0.63
C SER A 78 -6.95 -12.34 -0.48
N ARG A 79 -7.00 -13.67 -0.32
CA ARG A 79 -8.24 -14.45 -0.14
C ARG A 79 -8.03 -15.56 0.90
N LEU A 80 -9.07 -15.83 1.67
CA LEU A 80 -9.17 -16.92 2.64
C LEU A 80 -10.47 -17.70 2.43
N THR A 81 -10.58 -18.83 3.12
CA THR A 81 -11.83 -19.59 3.25
C THR A 81 -12.10 -19.80 4.73
N SER A 82 -13.31 -19.46 5.21
CA SER A 82 -13.69 -19.66 6.61
C SER A 82 -13.81 -21.15 6.94
N PRO A 83 -13.80 -21.55 8.23
CA PRO A 83 -14.07 -22.93 8.65
C PRO A 83 -15.40 -23.51 8.13
N HIS A 84 -16.35 -22.64 7.74
CA HIS A 84 -17.65 -23.01 7.16
C HIS A 84 -17.65 -23.04 5.62
N GLY A 85 -16.49 -22.86 4.97
CA GLY A 85 -16.34 -22.88 3.50
C GLY A 85 -16.60 -21.54 2.80
N VAL A 86 -16.83 -20.45 3.55
CA VAL A 86 -17.16 -19.13 2.97
C VAL A 86 -15.90 -18.44 2.42
N PRO A 87 -15.87 -18.01 1.14
CA PRO A 87 -14.74 -17.25 0.59
C PRO A 87 -14.71 -15.83 1.15
N LEU A 88 -13.55 -15.40 1.65
CA LEU A 88 -13.32 -14.07 2.22
C LEU A 88 -12.22 -13.35 1.43
N ARG A 89 -12.45 -12.10 0.99
CA ARG A 89 -11.40 -11.24 0.44
C ARG A 89 -10.76 -10.39 1.53
N LEU A 90 -9.45 -10.13 1.39
CA LEU A 90 -8.74 -9.14 2.18
C LEU A 90 -9.32 -7.76 1.91
N VAL A 91 -9.56 -6.97 2.97
CA VAL A 91 -10.07 -5.60 2.88
C VAL A 91 -9.00 -4.60 3.30
N GLY A 92 -8.25 -4.85 4.37
CA GLY A 92 -7.19 -3.95 4.82
C GLY A 92 -6.26 -4.54 5.87
N THR A 93 -5.11 -3.90 6.08
CA THR A 93 -4.08 -4.30 7.04
C THR A 93 -3.58 -3.13 7.89
N GLY A 94 -2.87 -3.43 8.98
CA GLY A 94 -2.15 -2.41 9.73
C GLY A 94 -1.48 -2.98 10.99
N VAL A 95 -0.62 -2.17 11.62
CA VAL A 95 0.19 -2.62 12.76
C VAL A 95 -0.34 -2.13 14.12
N ARG A 96 -0.31 -3.01 15.14
CA ARG A 96 -0.47 -2.62 16.55
C ARG A 96 0.86 -2.13 17.10
N THR A 97 0.88 -0.91 17.61
CA THR A 97 2.06 -0.29 18.22
C THR A 97 1.82 0.04 19.70
N VAL A 98 2.87 -0.08 20.53
CA VAL A 98 2.86 0.34 21.94
C VAL A 98 3.35 1.78 22.03
N SER A 99 2.43 2.71 22.33
CA SER A 99 2.61 4.15 22.12
C SER A 99 3.81 4.77 22.83
N PHE A 100 4.19 4.30 24.02
CA PHE A 100 5.27 4.90 24.80
C PHE A 100 6.70 4.48 24.38
N LEU A 101 6.85 3.54 23.45
CA LEU A 101 8.15 3.08 22.92
C LEU A 101 8.19 2.93 21.39
N GLY A 102 7.10 3.22 20.67
CA GLY A 102 6.99 2.96 19.23
C GLY A 102 7.11 1.47 18.85
N ILE A 103 6.95 0.55 19.82
CA ILE A 103 7.18 -0.89 19.59
C ILE A 103 6.00 -1.49 18.84
N ARG A 104 6.23 -1.87 17.58
CA ARG A 104 5.34 -2.71 16.76
C ARG A 104 5.24 -4.12 17.38
N VAL A 105 4.01 -4.58 17.63
CA VAL A 105 3.67 -5.82 18.35
C VAL A 105 3.25 -6.93 17.39
N TYR A 106 2.23 -6.65 16.58
CA TYR A 106 1.66 -7.54 15.57
C TYR A 106 1.20 -6.72 14.38
N ALA A 107 1.30 -7.29 13.17
CA ALA A 107 0.48 -6.86 12.05
C ALA A 107 -0.88 -7.56 12.15
N ALA A 108 -1.93 -6.93 11.65
CA ALA A 108 -3.26 -7.50 11.55
C ALA A 108 -3.85 -7.24 10.17
N ALA A 109 -4.72 -8.15 9.72
CA ALA A 109 -5.47 -8.04 8.48
C ALA A 109 -6.94 -8.40 8.71
N VAL A 110 -7.84 -7.65 8.06
CA VAL A 110 -9.29 -7.89 8.09
C VAL A 110 -9.75 -8.41 6.73
N TYR A 111 -10.57 -9.46 6.78
CA TYR A 111 -11.18 -10.10 5.62
C TYR A 111 -12.69 -10.12 5.79
N VAL A 112 -13.41 -9.99 4.69
CA VAL A 112 -14.88 -10.02 4.66
C VAL A 112 -15.34 -10.96 3.55
N SER A 113 -16.44 -11.66 3.79
CA SER A 113 -17.09 -12.54 2.82
C SER A 113 -17.31 -11.81 1.50
N GLU A 114 -16.89 -12.40 0.38
CA GLU A 114 -16.76 -11.67 -0.89
C GLU A 114 -18.09 -11.07 -1.36
N ARG A 115 -19.18 -11.84 -1.26
CA ARG A 115 -20.53 -11.40 -1.61
C ARG A 115 -21.01 -10.24 -0.73
N GLU A 116 -20.79 -10.30 0.57
CA GLU A 116 -21.22 -9.26 1.51
C GLU A 116 -20.31 -8.01 1.46
N PHE A 117 -19.05 -8.16 1.07
CA PHE A 117 -18.20 -7.03 0.69
C PHE A 117 -18.79 -6.33 -0.55
N ASP A 118 -19.14 -7.07 -1.60
CA ASP A 118 -19.70 -6.50 -2.82
C ASP A 118 -21.07 -5.84 -2.51
N LEU A 119 -21.89 -6.41 -1.62
CA LEU A 119 -23.13 -5.77 -1.14
C LEU A 119 -22.89 -4.53 -0.26
N ALA A 120 -21.77 -4.44 0.47
CA ALA A 120 -21.39 -3.25 1.23
C ALA A 120 -20.97 -2.11 0.29
N THR A 121 -20.09 -2.38 -0.68
CA THR A 121 -19.59 -1.39 -1.65
C THR A 121 -20.68 -0.88 -2.60
N HIS A 122 -21.64 -1.73 -2.97
CA HIS A 122 -22.85 -1.32 -3.70
C HIS A 122 -23.96 -0.76 -2.80
N GLY A 123 -23.66 -0.41 -1.53
CA GLY A 123 -24.58 0.26 -0.62
C GLY A 123 -25.88 -0.49 -0.33
N THR A 124 -25.87 -1.82 -0.39
CA THR A 124 -27.03 -2.69 -0.20
C THR A 124 -27.11 -3.25 1.23
N ILE A 125 -26.06 -3.10 2.04
CA ILE A 125 -26.08 -3.35 3.49
C ILE A 125 -26.49 -2.06 4.22
N ALA A 126 -27.39 -2.17 5.20
CA ALA A 126 -27.97 -1.03 5.91
C ALA A 126 -26.89 -0.12 6.55
N GLY A 127 -26.93 1.17 6.23
CA GLY A 127 -25.95 2.18 6.63
C GLY A 127 -24.80 2.39 5.64
N TRP A 128 -24.59 1.48 4.67
CA TRP A 128 -23.49 1.56 3.69
C TRP A 128 -23.88 2.27 2.37
N GLU A 129 -25.09 2.82 2.28
CA GLU A 129 -25.63 3.48 1.08
C GLU A 129 -24.79 4.70 0.64
N GLY A 130 -23.95 4.57 -0.41
CA GLY A 130 -22.99 5.64 -0.73
C GLY A 130 -21.98 5.85 0.41
N TYR A 131 -21.39 4.75 0.87
CA TYR A 131 -20.33 4.73 1.88
C TYR A 131 -19.13 5.61 1.48
N THR A 132 -18.46 6.22 2.46
CA THR A 132 -17.15 6.88 2.28
C THR A 132 -16.22 6.51 3.45
N PRO A 133 -14.87 6.53 3.28
CA PRO A 133 -13.91 6.17 4.32
C PRO A 133 -14.11 6.92 5.64
N GLU A 134 -14.50 8.19 5.59
CA GLU A 134 -14.73 9.04 6.75
C GLU A 134 -15.80 8.48 7.68
N ARG A 135 -16.78 7.71 7.16
CA ARG A 135 -17.81 7.08 8.00
C ARG A 135 -17.26 5.98 8.91
N LEU A 136 -16.06 5.43 8.64
CA LEU A 136 -15.34 4.52 9.56
C LEU A 136 -14.12 5.16 10.26
N ILE A 137 -13.67 6.36 9.86
CA ILE A 137 -12.47 6.99 10.40
C ILE A 137 -12.84 8.13 11.39
N PRO A 138 -12.49 8.02 12.69
CA PRO A 138 -12.65 9.12 13.64
C PRO A 138 -11.96 10.41 13.16
N PRO A 139 -12.58 11.60 13.28
CA PRO A 139 -13.75 11.92 14.11
C PRO A 139 -15.14 11.68 13.46
N PHE A 140 -15.19 10.96 12.33
CA PHE A 140 -16.39 10.69 11.53
C PHE A 140 -17.00 11.95 10.89
N ALA A 141 -16.48 12.31 9.71
CA ALA A 141 -17.11 13.35 8.90
C ALA A 141 -18.43 12.82 8.28
N ILE A 142 -19.37 13.74 8.06
CA ILE A 142 -20.62 13.50 7.34
C ILE A 142 -20.53 14.33 6.05
N PRO A 143 -20.57 13.72 4.85
CA PRO A 143 -20.54 14.47 3.59
C PRO A 143 -21.70 15.48 3.49
N PRO A 144 -21.50 16.66 2.87
CA PRO A 144 -22.58 17.64 2.71
C PRO A 144 -23.79 17.07 1.95
N GLY A 145 -24.96 17.07 2.61
CA GLY A 145 -26.21 16.51 2.07
C GLY A 145 -26.51 15.08 2.55
N ASP A 146 -25.58 14.41 3.23
CA ASP A 146 -25.79 13.11 3.86
C ASP A 146 -26.48 13.23 5.24
N GLN A 147 -27.16 12.18 5.68
CA GLN A 147 -27.99 12.19 6.88
C GLN A 147 -27.15 12.07 8.16
N PRO A 148 -27.31 12.98 9.16
CA PRO A 148 -26.47 13.00 10.37
C PRO A 148 -26.55 11.73 11.23
N ASP A 149 -27.73 11.12 11.27
CA ASP A 149 -28.07 9.99 12.13
C ASP A 149 -27.78 8.62 11.48
N ARG A 150 -27.23 8.59 10.26
CA ARG A 150 -26.82 7.32 9.61
C ARG A 150 -25.62 6.68 10.33
N PRO A 151 -25.60 5.34 10.45
CA PRO A 151 -24.54 4.57 11.11
C PRO A 151 -23.11 5.00 10.76
N LYS A 152 -22.22 4.99 11.76
CA LYS A 152 -20.80 5.36 11.64
C LYS A 152 -19.92 4.66 12.68
N GLY A 153 -18.65 4.46 12.35
CA GLY A 153 -17.68 3.74 13.18
C GLY A 153 -18.16 2.33 13.52
N GLU A 154 -18.13 1.97 14.81
CA GLU A 154 -18.61 0.70 15.37
C GLU A 154 -19.99 0.25 14.83
N GLU A 155 -20.89 1.17 14.52
CA GLU A 155 -22.27 0.88 14.10
C GLU A 155 -22.36 0.34 12.65
N LEU A 156 -21.49 0.82 11.74
CA LEU A 156 -21.39 0.25 10.39
C LEU A 156 -20.83 -1.16 10.42
N VAL A 157 -19.89 -1.42 11.33
CA VAL A 157 -19.28 -2.74 11.53
C VAL A 157 -20.29 -3.71 12.15
N HIS A 158 -21.13 -3.25 13.08
CA HIS A 158 -22.31 -3.99 13.54
C HIS A 158 -23.21 -4.40 12.35
N ASN A 159 -23.67 -3.44 11.55
CA ASN A 159 -24.58 -3.71 10.43
C ASN A 159 -23.96 -4.62 9.36
N LEU A 160 -22.64 -4.58 9.18
CA LEU A 160 -21.91 -5.52 8.33
C LEU A 160 -21.91 -6.94 8.93
N LEU A 161 -21.58 -7.08 10.22
CA LEU A 161 -21.58 -8.37 10.94
C LEU A 161 -23.00 -8.99 11.10
N GLU A 162 -24.06 -8.21 10.91
CA GLU A 162 -25.43 -8.72 10.75
C GLU A 162 -25.65 -9.54 9.46
N LYS A 163 -24.69 -9.56 8.54
CA LYS A 163 -24.77 -10.26 7.23
C LYS A 163 -23.50 -11.04 6.89
N ALA A 164 -22.32 -10.49 7.20
CA ALA A 164 -21.04 -10.93 6.68
C ALA A 164 -20.26 -11.81 7.66
N ASP A 165 -19.81 -12.98 7.19
CA ASP A 165 -18.64 -13.64 7.78
C ASP A 165 -17.42 -12.71 7.65
N MET A 166 -16.65 -12.57 8.73
CA MET A 166 -15.47 -11.70 8.82
C MET A 166 -14.32 -12.46 9.48
N ALA A 167 -13.09 -12.28 9.00
CA ALA A 167 -11.90 -12.78 9.69
C ALA A 167 -10.94 -11.66 10.10
N VAL A 168 -10.32 -11.81 11.27
CA VAL A 168 -9.16 -11.01 11.70
C VAL A 168 -7.98 -11.95 11.86
N VAL A 169 -6.95 -11.76 11.03
CA VAL A 169 -5.70 -12.53 11.10
C VAL A 169 -4.62 -11.67 11.75
N ILE A 170 -4.06 -12.16 12.85
CA ILE A 170 -3.03 -11.48 13.65
C ILE A 170 -1.71 -12.20 13.45
N ILE A 171 -0.71 -11.52 12.92
CA ILE A 171 0.65 -12.04 12.75
C ILE A 171 1.59 -11.31 13.71
N PRO A 172 2.12 -11.98 14.75
CA PRO A 172 2.95 -11.35 15.76
C PRO A 172 4.35 -11.08 15.21
N LEU A 173 4.86 -9.88 15.44
CA LEU A 173 6.17 -9.43 14.95
C LEU A 173 7.33 -9.85 15.87
N ARG A 174 7.00 -10.45 17.02
CA ARG A 174 7.88 -11.00 18.06
C ARG A 174 7.18 -12.19 18.71
N ASN A 175 7.93 -13.14 19.28
CA ASN A 175 7.32 -14.24 20.04
C ASN A 175 6.48 -13.70 21.21
N THR A 176 5.29 -14.26 21.42
CA THR A 176 4.34 -13.87 22.48
C THR A 176 3.71 -15.12 23.09
N SER A 177 3.19 -15.07 24.32
CA SER A 177 2.50 -16.23 24.92
C SER A 177 1.00 -16.19 24.65
N LEU A 178 0.38 -17.35 24.43
CA LEU A 178 -1.08 -17.41 24.29
C LEU A 178 -1.81 -16.86 25.53
N PRO A 179 -1.35 -17.07 26.78
CA PRO A 179 -1.90 -16.39 27.95
C PRO A 179 -1.79 -14.86 27.91
N HIS A 180 -0.74 -14.27 27.31
CA HIS A 180 -0.66 -12.82 27.17
C HIS A 180 -1.69 -12.29 26.17
N LEU A 181 -1.93 -13.01 25.07
CA LEU A 181 -2.99 -12.70 24.10
C LEU A 181 -4.39 -12.85 24.74
N ARG A 182 -4.65 -13.96 25.44
CA ARG A 182 -5.85 -14.20 26.25
C ARG A 182 -6.17 -13.01 27.15
N ASP A 183 -5.19 -12.52 27.88
CA ASP A 183 -5.36 -11.43 28.83
C ASP A 183 -5.61 -10.10 28.09
N GLY A 184 -5.05 -9.92 26.89
CA GLY A 184 -5.36 -8.84 25.98
C GLY A 184 -6.82 -8.83 25.53
N PHE A 185 -7.29 -9.95 24.95
CA PHE A 185 -8.68 -10.11 24.52
C PHE A 185 -9.67 -10.03 25.69
N SER A 186 -9.35 -10.64 26.84
CA SER A 186 -10.18 -10.58 28.04
C SER A 186 -10.38 -9.14 28.51
N ARG A 187 -9.34 -8.29 28.46
CA ARG A 187 -9.46 -6.86 28.77
C ARG A 187 -10.29 -6.11 27.72
N ALA A 188 -10.15 -6.45 26.43
CA ALA A 188 -10.97 -5.84 25.37
C ALA A 188 -12.46 -6.16 25.56
N LEU A 189 -12.81 -7.43 25.73
CA LEU A 189 -14.20 -7.86 25.99
C LEU A 189 -14.77 -7.23 27.27
N VAL A 190 -14.04 -7.23 28.38
CA VAL A 190 -14.48 -6.58 29.64
C VAL A 190 -14.62 -5.05 29.50
N ALA A 191 -13.92 -4.42 28.56
CA ALA A 191 -14.15 -3.02 28.21
C ALA A 191 -15.41 -2.85 27.33
N ARG A 192 -15.66 -3.73 26.35
CA ARG A 192 -16.90 -3.71 25.53
C ARG A 192 -18.15 -3.94 26.38
N MET A 193 -18.13 -4.89 27.33
CA MET A 193 -19.22 -5.11 28.29
C MET A 193 -19.57 -3.88 29.16
N LYS A 194 -18.66 -2.89 29.24
CA LYS A 194 -18.84 -1.63 29.98
C LYS A 194 -19.12 -0.42 29.08
N ASN A 195 -19.15 -0.61 27.76
CA ASN A 195 -19.55 0.44 26.82
C ASN A 195 -21.07 0.68 26.98
N PRO A 196 -21.54 1.92 27.23
CA PRO A 196 -22.96 2.21 27.43
C PRO A 196 -23.91 1.75 26.31
N ARG A 197 -23.41 1.54 25.08
CA ARG A 197 -24.18 0.96 23.96
C ARG A 197 -24.46 -0.53 24.16
N VAL A 198 -23.48 -1.27 24.68
CA VAL A 198 -23.47 -2.73 24.79
C VAL A 198 -24.00 -3.19 26.15
N SER A 199 -23.70 -2.44 27.22
CA SER A 199 -24.13 -2.77 28.58
C SER A 199 -25.65 -2.82 28.76
N GLN A 200 -26.41 -2.26 27.82
CA GLN A 200 -27.88 -2.29 27.79
C GLN A 200 -28.44 -3.56 27.13
N GLU A 201 -27.62 -4.35 26.41
CA GLU A 201 -28.04 -5.62 25.80
C GLU A 201 -28.09 -6.78 26.84
N PHE A 202 -27.34 -6.67 27.95
CA PHE A 202 -27.24 -7.75 28.94
C PHE A 202 -28.36 -7.70 29.99
N THR A 203 -29.26 -8.69 29.96
CA THR A 203 -30.18 -8.98 31.07
C THR A 203 -29.49 -9.75 32.22
N ASP A 204 -30.11 -9.81 33.40
CA ASP A 204 -29.56 -10.54 34.56
C ASP A 204 -29.27 -12.03 34.27
N ALA A 205 -30.14 -12.71 33.52
CA ALA A 205 -29.92 -14.09 33.09
C ALA A 205 -28.76 -14.20 32.07
N MET A 206 -28.61 -13.20 31.19
CA MET A 206 -27.50 -13.15 30.25
C MET A 206 -26.17 -12.89 30.96
N ASN A 207 -26.14 -12.11 32.05
CA ASN A 207 -24.93 -11.84 32.82
C ASN A 207 -24.28 -13.12 33.38
N GLU A 208 -25.05 -14.11 33.83
CA GLU A 208 -24.52 -15.41 34.28
C GLU A 208 -23.92 -16.21 33.10
N SER A 209 -24.66 -16.36 31.99
CA SER A 209 -24.17 -17.07 30.80
C SER A 209 -22.94 -16.40 30.16
N THR A 210 -22.89 -15.06 30.19
CA THR A 210 -21.74 -14.26 29.74
C THR A 210 -20.54 -14.46 30.66
N GLY A 211 -20.76 -14.58 31.96
CA GLY A 211 -19.75 -14.97 32.94
C GLY A 211 -19.15 -16.36 32.67
N ALA A 212 -20.00 -17.34 32.35
CA ALA A 212 -19.56 -18.69 31.96
C ALA A 212 -18.78 -18.68 30.64
N ALA A 213 -19.28 -18.01 29.60
CA ALA A 213 -18.60 -17.85 28.31
C ALA A 213 -17.24 -17.14 28.45
N MET A 214 -17.12 -16.17 29.37
CA MET A 214 -15.87 -15.48 29.72
C MET A 214 -14.87 -16.37 30.50
N ILE A 215 -15.31 -17.45 31.11
CA ILE A 215 -14.45 -18.48 31.71
C ILE A 215 -14.01 -19.48 30.62
N GLU A 216 -14.95 -19.97 29.81
CA GLU A 216 -14.69 -20.86 28.68
C GLU A 216 -13.68 -20.23 27.70
N PHE A 217 -13.90 -18.97 27.31
CA PHE A 217 -13.01 -18.18 26.45
C PHE A 217 -11.55 -18.15 26.94
N LYS A 218 -11.34 -18.09 28.26
CA LYS A 218 -9.99 -18.08 28.85
C LYS A 218 -9.30 -19.43 28.78
N SER A 219 -10.04 -20.53 28.62
CA SER A 219 -9.50 -21.88 28.48
C SER A 219 -8.91 -22.14 27.09
N PHE A 220 -9.35 -21.41 26.05
CA PHE A 220 -8.87 -21.56 24.67
C PHE A 220 -7.35 -21.34 24.50
N PHE A 221 -6.71 -20.68 25.47
CA PHE A 221 -5.32 -20.24 25.39
C PHE A 221 -4.44 -21.06 26.33
N PRO A 222 -3.94 -22.25 25.91
CA PRO A 222 -3.05 -23.08 26.73
C PRO A 222 -1.71 -22.37 26.98
N GLY A 223 -0.90 -22.92 27.89
CA GLY A 223 0.44 -22.41 28.23
C GLY A 223 1.52 -22.55 27.14
N LYS A 224 1.17 -22.32 25.86
CA LYS A 224 2.08 -22.34 24.70
C LYS A 224 2.55 -20.91 24.33
N THR A 225 3.66 -20.85 23.60
CA THR A 225 4.16 -19.64 22.93
C THR A 225 3.69 -19.63 21.48
N LEU A 226 3.23 -18.48 20.99
CA LEU A 226 3.04 -18.18 19.57
C LEU A 226 4.32 -17.53 19.04
N SER A 227 4.97 -18.19 18.07
CA SER A 227 6.19 -17.71 17.43
C SER A 227 5.95 -16.45 16.59
N LYS A 228 6.98 -15.62 16.40
CA LYS A 228 6.96 -14.56 15.39
C LYS A 228 6.55 -15.15 14.03
N GLY A 229 5.64 -14.50 13.31
CA GLY A 229 5.20 -14.91 11.97
C GLY A 229 4.01 -15.87 11.96
N MET A 230 3.76 -16.62 13.04
CA MET A 230 2.66 -17.58 13.11
C MET A 230 1.30 -16.88 13.26
N PRO A 231 0.34 -17.08 12.33
CA PRO A 231 -0.95 -16.41 12.39
C PRO A 231 -1.83 -17.00 13.51
N LEU A 232 -2.41 -16.12 14.30
CA LEU A 232 -3.64 -16.38 15.06
C LEU A 232 -4.81 -15.84 14.22
N GLU A 233 -5.71 -16.74 13.83
CA GLU A 233 -6.85 -16.44 12.97
C GLU A 233 -8.14 -16.46 13.81
N LEU A 234 -8.91 -15.37 13.76
CA LEU A 234 -10.25 -15.24 14.35
C LEU A 234 -11.26 -15.21 13.20
N TYR A 235 -12.20 -16.15 13.17
CA TYR A 235 -13.30 -16.17 12.18
C TYR A 235 -14.63 -15.97 12.88
N TYR A 236 -15.31 -14.86 12.56
CA TYR A 236 -16.71 -14.62 12.91
C TYR A 236 -17.62 -15.18 11.84
N SER A 237 -18.62 -15.96 12.24
CA SER A 237 -19.73 -16.31 11.35
C SER A 237 -20.98 -15.48 11.62
N ALA A 238 -21.56 -14.90 10.57
CA ALA A 238 -22.85 -14.19 10.64
C ALA A 238 -24.05 -15.15 10.75
N VAL A 239 -23.85 -16.45 10.49
CA VAL A 239 -24.88 -17.49 10.68
C VAL A 239 -24.89 -17.97 12.13
N ASP A 240 -23.74 -18.51 12.61
CA ASP A 240 -23.62 -19.08 13.96
C ASP A 240 -23.47 -18.01 15.06
N ARG A 241 -23.23 -16.75 14.68
CA ARG A 241 -22.94 -15.61 15.58
C ARG A 241 -21.87 -15.92 16.63
N SER A 242 -20.81 -16.60 16.19
CA SER A 242 -19.72 -17.07 17.03
C SER A 242 -18.36 -16.72 16.42
N VAL A 243 -17.32 -16.64 17.25
CA VAL A 243 -15.93 -16.46 16.80
C VAL A 243 -15.09 -17.70 17.09
N THR A 244 -14.67 -18.41 16.04
CA THR A 244 -13.68 -19.49 16.12
C THR A 244 -12.27 -18.90 16.16
N PHE A 245 -11.48 -19.30 17.15
CA PHE A 245 -10.05 -19.01 17.24
C PHE A 245 -9.26 -20.23 16.76
N GLN A 246 -8.34 -20.04 15.82
CA GLN A 246 -7.43 -21.10 15.37
C GLN A 246 -6.01 -20.60 15.13
N LEU A 247 -5.03 -21.48 15.29
CA LEU A 247 -3.68 -21.30 14.77
C LEU A 247 -3.55 -22.05 13.46
N ARG A 248 -2.69 -21.57 12.56
CA ARG A 248 -2.27 -22.37 11.39
C ARG A 248 -1.00 -23.14 11.74
N ASN A 249 -0.99 -24.45 11.49
CA ASN A 249 0.24 -25.24 11.60
C ASN A 249 1.15 -24.93 10.39
N GLU A 250 2.42 -24.58 10.63
CA GLU A 250 3.40 -24.22 9.57
C GLU A 250 3.78 -25.42 8.68
N GLU A 251 3.81 -26.63 9.23
CA GLU A 251 4.23 -27.85 8.55
C GLU A 251 3.07 -28.49 7.76
N THR A 252 1.92 -28.67 8.40
CA THR A 252 0.75 -29.36 7.81
C THR A 252 -0.23 -28.42 7.11
N ARG A 253 -0.13 -27.11 7.34
CA ARG A 253 -1.09 -26.05 6.94
C ARG A 253 -2.52 -26.22 7.47
N SER A 254 -2.79 -27.25 8.29
CA SER A 254 -4.09 -27.51 8.91
C SER A 254 -4.36 -26.53 10.05
N PRO A 255 -5.64 -26.24 10.35
CA PRO A 255 -6.02 -25.47 11.54
C PRO A 255 -5.81 -26.28 12.84
N ASP A 256 -5.29 -25.63 13.87
CA ASP A 256 -5.30 -26.07 15.27
C ASP A 256 -6.30 -25.16 16.00
N VAL A 257 -7.54 -25.64 16.18
CA VAL A 257 -8.65 -24.84 16.74
C VAL A 257 -8.48 -24.71 18.25
N LEU A 258 -8.28 -23.48 18.71
CA LEU A 258 -8.13 -23.12 20.12
C LEU A 258 -9.47 -23.12 20.87
N GLY A 259 -10.56 -22.78 20.18
CA GLY A 259 -11.91 -22.75 20.74
C GLY A 259 -12.88 -21.95 19.88
N THR A 260 -14.13 -21.81 20.32
CA THR A 260 -15.14 -20.98 19.64
C THR A 260 -16.00 -20.25 20.67
N LEU A 261 -15.95 -18.92 20.65
CA LEU A 261 -16.76 -18.05 21.50
C LEU A 261 -18.18 -18.02 20.95
N ARG A 262 -19.10 -18.76 21.60
CA ARG A 262 -20.50 -18.97 21.16
C ARG A 262 -21.53 -18.02 21.76
N GLU A 263 -21.13 -17.12 22.65
CA GLU A 263 -22.03 -16.07 23.17
C GLU A 263 -22.09 -14.94 22.12
N PRO A 264 -23.27 -14.67 21.49
CA PRO A 264 -23.35 -13.77 20.34
C PRO A 264 -22.88 -12.34 20.56
N ILE A 265 -23.12 -11.76 21.75
CA ILE A 265 -22.75 -10.37 22.02
C ILE A 265 -21.23 -10.26 22.15
N LEU A 266 -20.59 -11.07 22.99
CA LEU A 266 -19.13 -11.14 23.11
C LEU A 266 -18.45 -11.49 21.77
N ALA A 267 -19.04 -12.40 20.98
CA ALA A 267 -18.52 -12.77 19.66
C ALA A 267 -18.51 -11.59 18.68
N ARG A 268 -19.62 -10.85 18.57
CA ARG A 268 -19.75 -9.65 17.73
C ARG A 268 -18.86 -8.51 18.24
N GLU A 269 -18.90 -8.23 19.54
CA GLU A 269 -18.15 -7.15 20.19
C GLU A 269 -16.63 -7.35 20.16
N LEU A 270 -16.16 -8.60 20.13
CA LEU A 270 -14.75 -8.91 19.87
C LEU A 270 -14.29 -8.35 18.52
N MET A 271 -15.06 -8.56 17.46
CA MET A 271 -14.74 -8.09 16.11
C MET A 271 -14.87 -6.57 16.03
N VAL A 272 -15.96 -6.01 16.55
CA VAL A 272 -16.21 -4.55 16.64
C VAL A 272 -15.10 -3.85 17.42
N SER A 273 -14.46 -4.51 18.41
CA SER A 273 -13.35 -3.91 19.17
C SER A 273 -12.14 -3.52 18.29
N TYR A 274 -11.95 -4.15 17.12
CA TYR A 274 -10.90 -3.74 16.17
C TYR A 274 -11.14 -2.37 15.54
N PHE A 275 -12.41 -1.93 15.52
CA PHE A 275 -12.89 -0.68 14.96
C PHE A 275 -13.39 0.30 16.04
N SER A 276 -13.03 0.06 17.30
CA SER A 276 -13.54 0.85 18.42
C SER A 276 -13.24 2.34 18.27
N ASN A 277 -14.29 3.17 18.33
CA ASN A 277 -14.24 4.60 17.98
C ASN A 277 -13.07 5.35 18.63
N ASP A 278 -12.86 5.12 19.93
CA ASP A 278 -11.87 5.84 20.75
C ASP A 278 -10.63 5.01 21.11
N ALA A 279 -10.65 3.70 20.83
CA ALA A 279 -9.72 2.73 21.41
C ALA A 279 -9.29 1.59 20.46
N ALA A 280 -9.52 1.73 19.16
CA ALA A 280 -9.14 0.75 18.14
C ALA A 280 -7.66 0.30 18.29
N PRO A 281 -7.36 -1.01 18.19
CA PRO A 281 -6.00 -1.52 18.27
C PRO A 281 -5.02 -0.86 17.29
N SER A 282 -5.45 -0.57 16.07
CA SER A 282 -4.63 0.10 15.07
C SER A 282 -5.49 1.06 14.28
N SER A 283 -5.21 2.36 14.41
CA SER A 283 -5.83 3.40 13.56
C SER A 283 -5.38 3.29 12.10
N GLU A 284 -4.25 2.62 11.84
CA GLU A 284 -3.79 2.26 10.49
C GLU A 284 -4.69 1.16 9.90
N LEU A 285 -4.99 0.10 10.67
CA LEU A 285 -5.94 -0.95 10.24
C LEU A 285 -7.33 -0.37 9.96
N VAL A 286 -7.86 0.49 10.84
CA VAL A 286 -9.17 1.13 10.64
C VAL A 286 -9.18 1.95 9.35
N LYS A 287 -8.14 2.75 9.10
CA LYS A 287 -8.01 3.53 7.85
C LYS A 287 -7.87 2.65 6.62
N SER A 288 -7.02 1.62 6.67
CA SER A 288 -6.81 0.70 5.55
C SER A 288 -8.09 -0.08 5.20
N VAL A 289 -8.86 -0.51 6.19
CA VAL A 289 -10.15 -1.18 5.96
C VAL A 289 -11.20 -0.19 5.45
N ALA A 290 -11.25 1.04 5.99
CA ALA A 290 -12.17 2.06 5.53
C ALA A 290 -11.94 2.44 4.06
N MET A 291 -10.68 2.61 3.65
CA MET A 291 -10.30 2.80 2.25
C MET A 291 -10.43 1.50 1.43
N GLY A 292 -10.35 0.33 2.06
CA GLY A 292 -10.49 -0.97 1.40
C GLY A 292 -11.91 -1.32 0.96
N PHE A 293 -12.92 -0.67 1.55
CA PHE A 293 -14.29 -0.66 1.03
C PHE A 293 -14.55 0.44 -0.01
N ASP A 294 -13.61 1.37 -0.17
CA ASP A 294 -13.67 2.47 -1.14
C ASP A 294 -12.84 2.10 -2.38
N ASP A 295 -13.31 1.05 -3.07
CA ASP A 295 -12.66 0.49 -4.27
C ASP A 295 -12.75 1.48 -5.46
N ILE A 296 -12.03 1.22 -6.56
CA ILE A 296 -11.85 2.19 -7.64
C ILE A 296 -13.18 2.52 -8.34
N GLY A 297 -13.75 3.69 -8.06
CA GLY A 297 -14.96 4.21 -8.73
C GLY A 297 -16.27 3.90 -8.00
N THR A 298 -16.25 3.84 -6.66
CA THR A 298 -17.42 3.80 -5.76
C THR A 298 -18.34 5.02 -5.87
N ASP A 299 -17.85 6.14 -6.39
CA ASP A 299 -18.65 7.34 -6.69
C ASP A 299 -19.94 6.99 -7.47
N GLY A 300 -21.08 7.48 -6.96
CA GLY A 300 -22.35 7.33 -7.65
C GLY A 300 -22.33 7.92 -9.08
N PRO A 301 -23.14 7.40 -10.01
CA PRO A 301 -23.13 7.86 -11.39
C PRO A 301 -23.38 9.37 -11.44
N ARG A 302 -22.44 10.09 -12.07
CA ARG A 302 -22.39 11.57 -12.07
C ARG A 302 -23.77 12.21 -12.33
N PRO A 303 -24.10 13.34 -11.67
CA PRO A 303 -25.39 14.01 -11.89
C PRO A 303 -25.66 14.22 -13.37
N LYS A 304 -26.90 13.93 -13.80
CA LYS A 304 -27.28 13.86 -15.24
C LYS A 304 -27.03 15.19 -15.95
N GLU A 305 -27.21 16.27 -15.21
CA GLU A 305 -27.00 17.67 -15.57
C GLU A 305 -25.52 17.98 -15.90
N THR A 306 -24.60 17.12 -15.47
CA THR A 306 -23.15 17.23 -15.76
C THR A 306 -22.68 16.32 -16.89
N GLN A 307 -23.55 15.52 -17.50
CA GLN A 307 -23.15 14.65 -18.62
C GLN A 307 -22.64 15.51 -19.80
N GLY A 308 -21.58 15.05 -20.46
CA GLY A 308 -20.82 15.84 -21.44
C GLY A 308 -19.72 16.73 -20.86
N ILE A 309 -19.84 17.23 -19.62
CA ILE A 309 -18.80 18.07 -18.99
C ILE A 309 -17.55 17.22 -18.72
N HIS A 310 -16.39 17.63 -19.24
CA HIS A 310 -15.12 16.92 -19.08
C HIS A 310 -13.94 17.90 -18.97
N LEU A 311 -12.80 17.42 -18.45
CA LEU A 311 -11.55 18.18 -18.50
C LEU A 311 -11.01 18.17 -19.95
N HIS A 312 -11.14 19.31 -20.61
CA HIS A 312 -10.75 19.50 -22.00
C HIS A 312 -9.25 19.75 -22.15
N HIS A 313 -8.72 20.75 -21.44
CA HIS A 313 -7.30 21.13 -21.51
C HIS A 313 -6.72 21.54 -20.15
N ALA A 314 -5.39 21.47 -20.04
CA ALA A 314 -4.59 22.18 -19.03
C ALA A 314 -3.85 23.36 -19.67
N CYS A 315 -3.58 24.43 -18.92
CA CYS A 315 -2.85 25.61 -19.40
C CYS A 315 -1.52 25.78 -18.67
N LEU A 316 -0.41 25.89 -19.42
CA LEU A 316 0.90 26.27 -18.92
C LEU A 316 1.36 27.59 -19.56
N ARG A 317 2.20 28.33 -18.84
CA ARG A 317 2.90 29.51 -19.38
C ARG A 317 4.32 29.11 -19.76
N ILE A 318 4.74 29.49 -20.97
CA ILE A 318 6.06 29.19 -21.52
C ILE A 318 6.84 30.48 -21.77
N LYS A 319 8.15 30.48 -21.51
CA LYS A 319 9.01 31.67 -21.54
C LYS A 319 9.46 32.05 -22.95
N ASP A 320 9.93 31.07 -23.75
CA ASP A 320 10.25 31.23 -25.17
C ASP A 320 9.81 29.96 -25.94
N PRO A 321 8.87 30.07 -26.91
CA PRO A 321 8.43 28.92 -27.70
C PRO A 321 9.55 28.22 -28.48
N LYS A 322 10.70 28.88 -28.71
CA LYS A 322 11.87 28.26 -29.36
C LYS A 322 12.52 27.17 -28.52
N VAL A 323 12.40 27.21 -27.19
CA VAL A 323 12.91 26.14 -26.29
C VAL A 323 11.80 25.20 -25.85
N SER A 324 10.60 25.72 -25.59
CA SER A 324 9.50 24.92 -25.03
C SER A 324 8.79 24.07 -26.08
N LEU A 325 8.60 24.54 -27.32
CA LEU A 325 7.93 23.73 -28.35
C LEU A 325 8.73 22.49 -28.77
N PRO A 326 10.07 22.53 -28.94
CA PRO A 326 10.87 21.31 -29.14
C PRO A 326 10.79 20.33 -27.97
N PHE A 327 10.66 20.80 -26.72
CA PHE A 327 10.42 19.90 -25.59
C PHE A 327 9.08 19.15 -25.74
N PHE A 328 7.97 19.88 -25.92
CA PHE A 328 6.65 19.22 -26.04
C PHE A 328 6.53 18.36 -27.31
N LYS A 329 7.15 18.76 -28.42
CA LYS A 329 7.14 18.01 -29.69
C LYS A 329 8.11 16.85 -29.68
N ASP A 330 9.40 17.16 -29.59
CA ASP A 330 10.46 16.20 -29.84
C ASP A 330 10.70 15.31 -28.61
N VAL A 331 10.63 15.82 -27.38
CA VAL A 331 10.78 14.97 -26.17
C VAL A 331 9.49 14.22 -25.87
N LEU A 332 8.35 14.92 -25.78
CA LEU A 332 7.08 14.34 -25.31
C LEU A 332 6.13 13.82 -26.41
N GLY A 333 6.48 13.96 -27.70
CA GLY A 333 5.71 13.39 -28.81
C GLY A 333 4.40 14.13 -29.15
N MET A 334 4.21 15.37 -28.66
CA MET A 334 3.00 16.13 -28.95
C MET A 334 3.04 16.81 -30.33
N ARG A 335 1.89 16.95 -30.98
CA ARG A 335 1.69 17.73 -32.20
C ARG A 335 1.03 19.06 -31.84
N THR A 336 1.27 20.11 -32.64
CA THR A 336 0.50 21.36 -32.52
C THR A 336 -0.81 21.20 -33.28
N LEU A 337 -1.94 21.37 -32.60
CA LEU A 337 -3.27 21.35 -33.22
C LEU A 337 -3.54 22.64 -33.98
N PHE A 338 -3.35 23.78 -33.29
CA PHE A 338 -3.41 25.11 -33.89
C PHE A 338 -2.55 26.10 -33.09
N THR A 339 -2.37 27.30 -33.64
CA THR A 339 -1.68 28.41 -33.00
C THR A 339 -2.51 29.67 -33.18
N TYR A 340 -2.65 30.46 -32.12
CA TYR A 340 -3.42 31.70 -32.11
C TYR A 340 -2.54 32.87 -31.64
N ASN A 341 -2.68 34.03 -32.27
CA ASN A 341 -2.01 35.25 -31.85
C ASN A 341 -3.03 36.21 -31.24
N ALA A 342 -2.91 36.47 -29.93
CA ALA A 342 -3.78 37.35 -29.17
C ALA A 342 -3.23 38.79 -29.05
N GLY A 343 -2.25 39.15 -29.90
CA GLY A 343 -1.66 40.49 -29.95
C GLY A 343 -0.41 40.62 -29.08
N CYS A 344 -0.57 40.58 -27.75
CA CYS A 344 0.55 40.65 -26.79
C CYS A 344 0.97 39.30 -26.19
N PHE A 345 0.34 38.21 -26.65
CA PHE A 345 0.72 36.84 -26.35
C PHE A 345 0.31 35.91 -27.50
N SER A 346 0.94 34.74 -27.56
CA SER A 346 0.59 33.65 -28.48
C SER A 346 0.16 32.42 -27.69
N ILE A 347 -0.78 31.66 -28.25
CA ILE A 347 -1.29 30.41 -27.69
C ILE A 347 -0.95 29.28 -28.66
N TYR A 348 -0.39 28.19 -28.17
CA TYR A 348 -0.16 26.97 -28.92
C TYR A 348 -0.96 25.84 -28.26
N TYR A 349 -1.95 25.29 -28.95
CA TYR A 349 -2.65 24.09 -28.47
C TYR A 349 -1.90 22.85 -28.94
N MET A 350 -1.55 21.99 -28.00
CA MET A 350 -0.79 20.77 -28.20
C MET A 350 -1.66 19.55 -27.89
N PHE A 351 -1.48 18.47 -28.65
CA PHE A 351 -2.22 17.21 -28.49
C PHE A 351 -1.30 16.01 -28.72
N HIS A 352 -1.65 14.85 -28.15
CA HIS A 352 -1.08 13.56 -28.53
C HIS A 352 -1.94 12.91 -29.60
N SER A 353 -1.31 12.29 -30.59
CA SER A 353 -1.96 11.38 -31.54
C SER A 353 -0.93 10.50 -32.22
N ASP A 354 -1.37 9.33 -32.67
CA ASP A 354 -0.59 8.50 -33.58
C ASP A 354 -0.51 9.11 -35.00
N ASP A 355 0.39 8.59 -35.84
CA ASP A 355 0.77 9.18 -37.14
C ASP A 355 -0.36 9.16 -38.20
N ASP A 356 -1.37 8.31 -38.04
CA ASP A 356 -2.53 8.19 -38.92
C ASP A 356 -3.67 9.18 -38.60
N VAL A 357 -3.57 9.89 -37.47
CA VAL A 357 -4.59 10.84 -37.02
C VAL A 357 -4.45 12.19 -37.74
N ASP A 358 -5.56 12.61 -38.34
CA ASP A 358 -5.70 13.86 -39.08
C ASP A 358 -6.03 15.04 -38.15
N ALA A 359 -5.16 16.06 -38.14
CA ALA A 359 -5.31 17.23 -37.30
C ALA A 359 -6.55 18.08 -37.65
N GLU A 360 -7.03 18.07 -38.91
CA GLU A 360 -8.27 18.76 -39.26
C GLU A 360 -9.50 18.11 -38.61
N LYS A 361 -9.48 16.78 -38.42
CA LYS A 361 -10.55 16.06 -37.72
C LYS A 361 -10.51 16.32 -36.22
N VAL A 362 -9.32 16.33 -35.60
CA VAL A 362 -9.13 16.68 -34.18
C VAL A 362 -9.55 18.14 -33.91
N TRP A 363 -9.34 19.04 -34.87
CA TRP A 363 -9.78 20.43 -34.79
C TRP A 363 -11.30 20.58 -35.01
N ALA A 364 -11.88 19.85 -35.97
CA ALA A 364 -13.33 19.85 -36.19
C ALA A 364 -14.12 19.34 -34.97
N ASP A 365 -13.53 18.41 -34.21
CA ASP A 365 -14.06 17.88 -32.95
C ASP A 365 -13.39 18.50 -31.69
N PHE A 366 -12.79 19.70 -31.82
CA PHE A 366 -12.04 20.37 -30.75
C PHE A 366 -12.76 20.38 -29.38
N PRO A 367 -14.07 20.73 -29.27
CA PRO A 367 -14.76 20.82 -27.98
C PRO A 367 -14.96 19.48 -27.23
N ASN A 368 -14.68 18.34 -27.87
CA ASN A 368 -14.77 17.01 -27.27
C ASN A 368 -13.40 16.37 -26.99
N GLN A 369 -12.31 17.04 -27.37
CA GLN A 369 -10.95 16.57 -27.13
C GLN A 369 -10.58 16.61 -25.65
N LYS A 370 -9.75 15.67 -25.22
CA LYS A 370 -9.36 15.45 -23.82
C LYS A 370 -7.84 15.42 -23.69
N GLY A 371 -7.33 15.98 -22.60
CA GLY A 371 -5.88 16.01 -22.35
C GLY A 371 -5.11 16.95 -23.29
N LEU A 372 -5.79 17.93 -23.89
CA LEU A 372 -5.09 18.98 -24.64
C LEU A 372 -4.22 19.83 -23.70
N LEU A 373 -3.12 20.35 -24.22
CA LEU A 373 -2.22 21.23 -23.48
C LEU A 373 -2.15 22.60 -24.17
N GLU A 374 -2.68 23.62 -23.52
CA GLU A 374 -2.57 25.01 -23.92
C GLU A 374 -1.25 25.58 -23.41
N LEU A 375 -0.42 26.11 -24.32
CA LEU A 375 0.84 26.78 -23.99
C LEU A 375 0.73 28.28 -24.32
N ILE A 376 0.76 29.14 -23.30
CA ILE A 376 0.68 30.59 -23.46
C ILE A 376 2.08 31.21 -23.36
N HIS A 377 2.52 31.88 -24.43
CA HIS A 377 3.74 32.68 -24.49
C HIS A 377 3.39 34.17 -24.46
N ARG A 378 3.77 34.90 -23.40
CA ARG A 378 3.62 36.36 -23.32
C ARG A 378 4.82 37.02 -24.01
N HIS A 379 4.59 37.83 -25.05
CA HIS A 379 5.71 38.45 -25.78
C HIS A 379 6.54 39.35 -24.86
N GLY A 380 7.87 39.21 -24.91
CA GLY A 380 8.79 39.83 -23.97
C GLY A 380 8.95 39.08 -22.64
N SER A 381 8.53 37.81 -22.54
CA SER A 381 8.96 36.93 -21.44
C SER A 381 10.32 36.29 -21.69
N GLU A 382 10.84 36.32 -22.92
CA GLU A 382 12.09 35.67 -23.32
C GLU A 382 13.34 36.18 -22.58
N ASP A 383 13.27 37.39 -22.00
CA ASP A 383 14.34 38.04 -21.21
C ASP A 383 14.91 37.12 -20.11
N GLU A 384 16.22 36.95 -20.05
CA GLU A 384 16.89 36.06 -19.08
C GLU A 384 16.52 36.34 -17.62
N SER A 385 16.25 37.60 -17.26
CA SER A 385 15.85 38.01 -15.91
C SER A 385 14.42 37.63 -15.52
N PHE A 386 13.55 37.32 -16.49
CA PHE A 386 12.17 36.93 -16.27
C PHE A 386 12.02 35.43 -16.01
N THR A 387 11.22 35.04 -15.02
CA THR A 387 10.89 33.63 -14.74
C THR A 387 9.41 33.47 -14.38
N TYR A 388 8.83 32.32 -14.73
CA TYR A 388 7.52 31.90 -14.23
C TYR A 388 7.69 31.03 -12.99
N ALA A 389 6.82 31.21 -11.99
CA ALA A 389 6.72 30.28 -10.88
C ALA A 389 5.90 29.05 -11.30
N SER A 390 6.56 27.90 -11.48
CA SER A 390 5.93 26.65 -11.95
C SER A 390 5.04 25.93 -10.93
N GLY A 391 4.82 26.51 -9.75
CA GLY A 391 4.13 25.88 -8.62
C GLY A 391 4.99 24.92 -7.78
N ASN A 392 6.12 24.44 -8.32
CA ASN A 392 6.98 23.42 -7.67
C ASN A 392 8.17 24.00 -6.90
N HIS A 393 8.59 25.23 -7.18
CA HIS A 393 9.75 25.83 -6.51
C HIS A 393 9.48 25.98 -4.99
N PRO A 394 10.46 25.65 -4.11
CA PRO A 394 10.30 25.83 -2.68
C PRO A 394 10.05 27.29 -2.29
N THR A 395 9.03 27.52 -1.47
CA THR A 395 8.69 28.82 -0.88
C THR A 395 8.76 28.76 0.65
N ASP A 396 8.90 29.91 1.31
CA ASP A 396 8.76 30.04 2.76
C ASP A 396 7.63 31.03 3.10
N PRO A 397 6.53 30.60 3.75
CA PRO A 397 6.20 29.21 4.07
C PRO A 397 5.90 28.39 2.79
N ALA A 398 5.87 27.06 2.91
CA ALA A 398 5.58 26.17 1.79
C ALA A 398 4.14 26.38 1.26
N GLN A 399 4.05 26.86 0.02
CA GLN A 399 2.81 27.21 -0.69
C GLN A 399 2.85 26.70 -2.14
N GLN A 400 3.48 25.54 -2.36
CA GLN A 400 3.45 24.83 -3.63
C GLN A 400 1.99 24.47 -3.97
N GLY A 401 1.61 24.60 -5.25
CA GLY A 401 0.21 24.54 -5.68
C GLY A 401 0.01 23.61 -6.87
N PHE A 402 0.40 24.06 -8.05
CA PHE A 402 0.49 23.17 -9.21
C PHE A 402 1.70 22.24 -9.04
N GLY A 403 1.46 20.93 -9.06
CA GLY A 403 2.49 19.90 -9.07
C GLY A 403 2.97 19.62 -10.50
N HIS A 404 2.53 18.51 -11.09
CA HIS A 404 3.01 18.04 -12.38
C HIS A 404 1.88 17.83 -13.40
N LEU A 405 2.26 17.62 -14.68
CA LEU A 405 1.42 16.90 -15.63
C LEU A 405 1.84 15.42 -15.63
N GLY A 406 0.92 14.51 -15.36
CA GLY A 406 1.16 13.07 -15.47
C GLY A 406 0.91 12.56 -16.89
N LEU A 407 1.87 11.81 -17.45
CA LEU A 407 1.77 11.14 -18.74
C LEU A 407 1.91 9.63 -18.56
N VAL A 408 1.08 8.85 -19.28
CA VAL A 408 1.23 7.39 -19.35
C VAL A 408 2.26 7.06 -20.44
N VAL A 409 3.25 6.24 -20.10
CA VAL A 409 4.44 5.97 -20.91
C VAL A 409 4.69 4.46 -21.00
N ASP A 410 5.05 3.96 -22.18
CA ASP A 410 5.35 2.53 -22.38
C ASP A 410 6.75 2.12 -21.90
N ASP A 411 7.72 3.03 -22.02
CA ASP A 411 9.13 2.82 -21.66
C ASP A 411 9.66 4.09 -20.97
N VAL A 412 9.47 4.16 -19.65
CA VAL A 412 9.89 5.29 -18.81
C VAL A 412 11.41 5.51 -18.88
N PRO A 413 12.30 4.50 -18.76
CA PRO A 413 13.75 4.67 -18.94
C PRO A 413 14.14 5.31 -20.28
N ARG A 414 13.53 4.89 -21.39
CA ARG A 414 13.82 5.43 -22.72
C ARG A 414 13.36 6.87 -22.89
N LEU A 415 12.22 7.26 -22.31
CA LEU A 415 11.77 8.64 -22.33
C LEU A 415 12.66 9.54 -21.44
N VAL A 416 13.10 9.05 -20.27
CA VAL A 416 14.09 9.77 -19.44
C VAL A 416 15.41 9.96 -20.19
N ALA A 417 15.92 8.93 -20.85
CA ALA A 417 17.14 9.02 -21.65
C ALA A 417 16.99 9.99 -22.85
N ARG A 418 15.82 10.02 -23.50
CA ARG A 418 15.48 10.98 -24.56
C ARG A 418 15.47 12.42 -24.03
N ALA A 419 14.87 12.65 -22.87
CA ALA A 419 14.84 13.96 -22.23
C ALA A 419 16.25 14.43 -21.82
N GLN A 420 17.06 13.56 -21.23
CA GLN A 420 18.47 13.85 -20.90
C GLN A 420 19.30 14.19 -22.14
N ALA A 421 19.11 13.47 -23.25
CA ALA A 421 19.79 13.76 -24.52
C ALA A 421 19.37 15.10 -25.13
N ALA A 422 18.16 15.58 -24.84
CA ALA A 422 17.67 16.92 -25.18
C ALA A 422 18.06 18.01 -24.16
N GLY A 423 18.89 17.68 -23.16
CA GLY A 423 19.35 18.61 -22.13
C GLY A 423 18.35 18.88 -21.00
N CYS A 424 17.23 18.15 -20.94
CA CYS A 424 16.24 18.29 -19.88
C CYS A 424 16.75 17.73 -18.55
N LYS A 425 16.41 18.40 -17.45
CA LYS A 425 16.76 17.96 -16.10
C LYS A 425 15.85 16.80 -15.66
N VAL A 426 16.43 15.77 -15.08
CA VAL A 426 15.69 14.75 -14.33
C VAL A 426 15.51 15.27 -12.90
N VAL A 427 14.26 15.33 -12.44
CA VAL A 427 13.89 15.72 -11.07
C VAL A 427 14.00 14.53 -10.12
N LYS A 428 13.59 13.35 -10.63
CA LYS A 428 13.52 12.08 -9.92
C LYS A 428 13.72 10.94 -10.94
N ALA A 429 14.66 10.05 -10.70
CA ALA A 429 14.83 8.85 -11.51
C ALA A 429 13.80 7.76 -11.15
N GLN A 430 13.61 6.81 -12.06
CA GLN A 430 12.93 5.56 -11.73
C GLN A 430 13.78 4.78 -10.71
N GLY A 431 13.13 4.15 -9.74
CA GLY A 431 13.77 3.51 -8.58
C GLY A 431 13.99 4.42 -7.36
N GLU A 432 13.95 5.74 -7.52
CA GLU A 432 14.10 6.69 -6.41
C GLU A 432 12.75 7.02 -5.74
N SER A 433 12.76 7.29 -4.43
CA SER A 433 11.63 7.92 -3.72
C SER A 433 12.08 8.55 -2.39
N SER A 434 11.69 9.81 -2.17
CA SER A 434 11.71 10.51 -0.87
C SER A 434 10.67 11.64 -0.84
N SER A 435 10.36 12.19 0.34
CA SER A 435 9.47 13.35 0.50
C SER A 435 9.92 14.55 -0.35
N GLU A 436 11.23 14.79 -0.48
CA GLU A 436 11.78 15.82 -1.36
C GLU A 436 11.51 15.54 -2.85
N THR A 437 11.56 14.29 -3.30
CA THR A 437 11.23 13.93 -4.70
C THR A 437 9.74 14.04 -5.02
N VAL A 438 8.86 13.94 -4.01
CA VAL A 438 7.42 14.25 -4.10
C VAL A 438 7.19 15.78 -4.14
N GLY A 439 8.25 16.58 -4.00
CA GLY A 439 8.21 18.04 -4.02
C GLY A 439 8.12 18.70 -2.64
N TRP A 440 7.85 17.95 -1.58
CA TRP A 440 7.62 18.52 -0.24
C TRP A 440 8.89 19.15 0.37
N PRO A 441 8.74 20.14 1.27
CA PRO A 441 9.85 20.76 1.98
C PRO A 441 10.75 19.75 2.71
N LYS A 442 12.06 20.01 2.66
CA LYS A 442 13.07 19.22 3.36
C LYS A 442 12.76 19.12 4.86
N GLY A 443 12.68 17.89 5.37
CA GLY A 443 12.30 17.61 6.76
C GLY A 443 10.82 17.24 6.95
N THR A 444 10.00 17.32 5.89
CA THR A 444 8.68 16.65 5.87
C THR A 444 8.87 15.14 6.09
N PRO A 445 8.05 14.49 6.94
CA PRO A 445 8.11 13.04 7.15
C PRO A 445 8.07 12.26 5.83
N GLN A 446 8.87 11.21 5.74
CA GLN A 446 8.93 10.36 4.55
C GLN A 446 7.58 9.64 4.33
N PRO A 447 7.13 9.44 3.07
CA PRO A 447 5.95 8.64 2.78
C PRO A 447 6.07 7.20 3.31
N ILE A 448 4.95 6.50 3.46
CA ILE A 448 4.94 5.08 3.82
C ILE A 448 5.65 4.23 2.75
N GLU A 449 6.25 3.10 3.15
CA GLU A 449 7.11 2.30 2.26
C GLU A 449 6.38 1.81 1.01
N ALA A 450 5.10 1.45 1.10
CA ALA A 450 4.29 1.09 -0.07
C ALA A 450 4.05 2.26 -1.04
N TYR A 451 3.88 3.49 -0.55
CA TYR A 451 3.83 4.67 -1.42
C TYR A 451 5.18 4.88 -2.11
N ASN A 452 6.29 4.73 -1.38
CA ASN A 452 7.63 4.84 -1.97
C ASN A 452 7.91 3.74 -3.02
N GLN A 453 7.34 2.54 -2.84
CA GLN A 453 7.42 1.43 -3.81
C GLN A 453 6.51 1.64 -5.03
N LEU A 454 5.36 2.28 -4.87
CA LEU A 454 4.53 2.70 -6.00
C LEU A 454 5.20 3.84 -6.79
N TYR A 455 5.63 4.88 -6.09
CA TYR A 455 6.22 6.09 -6.65
C TYR A 455 7.61 5.85 -7.28
N SER A 456 8.36 4.84 -6.82
CA SER A 456 9.63 4.45 -7.47
C SER A 456 9.43 3.86 -8.87
N ASN A 457 8.26 3.32 -9.22
CA ASN A 457 7.95 2.90 -10.59
C ASN A 457 7.87 4.08 -11.58
N MET A 458 7.65 5.30 -11.08
CA MET A 458 7.52 6.52 -11.88
C MET A 458 8.87 7.24 -12.00
N ALA A 459 9.04 8.07 -13.02
CA ALA A 459 10.14 9.05 -13.09
C ALA A 459 9.56 10.46 -13.27
N MET A 460 10.35 11.50 -13.02
CA MET A 460 9.90 12.89 -13.22
C MET A 460 10.99 13.74 -13.86
N ILE A 461 10.61 14.46 -14.91
CA ILE A 461 11.50 15.34 -15.70
C ILE A 461 11.01 16.79 -15.67
N GLU A 462 11.92 17.73 -15.83
CA GLU A 462 11.64 19.16 -15.82
C GLU A 462 11.64 19.71 -17.25
N SER A 463 10.54 20.36 -17.63
CA SER A 463 10.44 21.15 -18.86
C SER A 463 11.35 22.40 -18.79
N PRO A 464 11.68 23.04 -19.94
CA PRO A 464 12.50 24.26 -19.95
C PRO A 464 11.99 25.40 -19.05
N ASP A 465 10.68 25.46 -18.82
CA ASP A 465 9.99 26.46 -18.00
C ASP A 465 9.80 26.02 -16.53
N GLY A 466 10.55 25.03 -16.06
CA GLY A 466 10.53 24.58 -14.66
C GLY A 466 9.28 23.79 -14.23
N THR A 467 8.38 23.48 -15.16
CA THR A 467 7.18 22.66 -14.88
C THR A 467 7.56 21.18 -14.91
N TRP A 468 7.11 20.44 -13.90
CA TRP A 468 7.40 19.00 -13.73
C TRP A 468 6.44 18.13 -14.55
N ILE A 469 6.98 17.08 -15.16
CA ILE A 469 6.24 16.08 -15.95
C ILE A 469 6.51 14.72 -15.34
N GLU A 470 5.47 14.08 -14.80
CA GLU A 470 5.53 12.74 -14.23
C GLU A 470 5.33 11.69 -15.33
N LEU A 471 6.17 10.65 -15.32
CA LEU A 471 6.22 9.58 -16.30
C LEU A 471 5.75 8.29 -15.62
N VAL A 472 4.48 7.95 -15.82
CA VAL A 472 3.80 6.80 -15.21
C VAL A 472 3.86 5.62 -16.18
N PRO A 473 4.41 4.45 -15.81
CA PRO A 473 4.45 3.30 -16.73
C PRO A 473 3.02 2.74 -16.95
N ARG A 474 2.69 2.35 -18.19
CA ARG A 474 1.34 1.84 -18.54
C ARG A 474 0.91 0.63 -17.69
N VAL A 475 1.87 -0.20 -17.29
CA VAL A 475 1.69 -1.23 -16.25
C VAL A 475 2.49 -0.78 -15.03
N MET A 476 1.80 -0.60 -13.89
CA MET A 476 2.45 -0.42 -12.59
C MET A 476 2.46 -1.74 -11.83
N ASP A 477 3.63 -2.17 -11.40
CA ASP A 477 3.75 -3.33 -10.52
C ASP A 477 3.18 -3.00 -9.13
N LYS A 478 2.04 -3.63 -8.81
CA LYS A 478 1.42 -3.56 -7.47
C LYS A 478 2.17 -4.52 -6.52
N HIS A 479 3.14 -3.99 -5.79
CA HIS A 479 3.89 -4.67 -4.73
C HIS A 479 3.15 -4.71 -3.38
#